data_AF-A0A1N6RHK4-F1
#
_entry.id   AF-A0A1N6RHK4-F1
#
_cell.length_a   1.000
_cell.length_b   1.000
_cell.length_c   1.000
_cell.angle_alpha   90.00
_cell.angle_beta   90.00
_cell.angle_gamma   90.00
#
_symmetry.space_group_name_H-M   'P 1'
#
loop_
_entity.id
_entity.type
_entity.pdbx_description
1 polymer ?
#
loop_
_entity_poly.entity_id
_entity_poly.type
_entity_poly.pdbx_seq_one_letter_code
_entity_poly.pdbx_strand_id
1 'polypeptide(L)'
;MTIDEALKRVETLYETVNTTCFQYVEGANVQKAELDLTIIDELGSLLNYLYELDVHDEALLRSILNKLEYGQPIYDLAMLNPISLEGNEEKIDVLYEEKVKVEKMLFESYKKQHEKLLQKAMPHLKQMQCELQAFLYICSVKQ
;
A
#
# COMPACT_ATOMS: atom_id res chain seq x y z
N MET A 1 -20.00 -6.63 11.98
CA MET A 1 -19.83 -5.58 10.98
C MET A 1 -20.93 -5.74 9.95
N THR A 2 -21.62 -4.68 9.57
CA THR A 2 -22.63 -4.70 8.49
C THR A 2 -21.96 -4.48 7.13
N ILE A 3 -22.68 -4.73 6.04
CA ILE A 3 -22.20 -4.44 4.67
C ILE A 3 -21.90 -2.94 4.53
N ASP A 4 -22.80 -2.07 5.02
CA ASP A 4 -22.61 -0.61 4.96
C ASP A 4 -21.41 -0.12 5.77
N GLU A 5 -21.16 -0.71 6.94
CA GLU A 5 -19.96 -0.43 7.73
C GLU A 5 -18.68 -0.82 6.99
N ALA A 6 -18.67 -1.98 6.34
CA ALA A 6 -17.55 -2.46 5.56
C ALA A 6 -17.28 -1.55 4.35
N LEU A 7 -18.32 -1.18 3.59
CA LEU A 7 -18.21 -0.28 2.45
C LEU A 7 -17.68 1.10 2.84
N LYS A 8 -18.21 1.67 3.93
CA LYS A 8 -17.72 2.96 4.46
C LYS A 8 -16.26 2.89 4.90
N ARG A 9 -15.84 1.75 5.46
CA ARG A 9 -14.42 1.54 5.82
C ARG A 9 -13.55 1.41 4.57
N VAL A 10 -13.99 0.69 3.54
CA VAL A 10 -13.29 0.60 2.25
C VAL A 10 -13.13 1.98 1.61
N GLU A 11 -14.17 2.82 1.63
CA GLU A 11 -14.10 4.20 1.15
C GLU A 11 -13.06 5.03 1.91
N THR A 12 -13.04 4.92 3.25
CA THR A 12 -12.04 5.60 4.10
C THR A 12 -10.61 5.15 3.77
N LEU A 13 -10.40 3.85 3.58
CA LEU A 13 -9.10 3.30 3.20
C LEU A 13 -8.70 3.76 1.80
N TYR A 14 -9.64 3.78 0.85
CA TYR A 14 -9.42 4.30 -0.49
C TYR A 14 -8.97 5.77 -0.46
N GLU A 15 -9.61 6.64 0.32
CA GLU A 15 -9.20 8.05 0.45
C GLU A 15 -7.78 8.19 1.04
N THR A 16 -7.45 7.33 2.01
CA THR A 16 -6.12 7.28 2.62
C THR A 16 -5.07 6.89 1.59
N VAL A 17 -5.26 5.75 0.89
CA VAL A 17 -4.36 5.29 -0.17
C VAL A 17 -4.29 6.28 -1.32
N ASN A 18 -5.40 6.97 -1.63
CA ASN A 18 -5.42 7.99 -2.66
C ASN A 18 -4.48 9.15 -2.30
N THR A 19 -4.52 9.60 -1.05
CA THR A 19 -3.70 10.72 -0.56
C THR A 19 -2.23 10.34 -0.40
N THR A 20 -1.92 9.15 0.09
CA THR A 20 -0.52 8.73 0.34
C THR A 20 0.15 8.09 -0.87
N CYS A 21 -0.63 7.51 -1.79
CA CYS A 21 -0.11 6.72 -2.90
C CYS A 21 -0.65 7.20 -4.25
N PHE A 22 -1.95 7.01 -4.55
CA PHE A 22 -2.43 7.13 -5.94
C PHE A 22 -2.22 8.51 -6.56
N GLN A 23 -2.38 9.60 -5.79
CA GLN A 23 -2.11 10.96 -6.28
C GLN A 23 -0.66 11.17 -6.73
N TYR A 24 0.28 10.43 -6.17
CA TYR A 24 1.70 10.51 -6.53
C TYR A 24 2.07 9.62 -7.71
N VAL A 25 1.34 8.53 -7.92
CA VAL A 25 1.62 7.51 -8.96
C VAL A 25 1.48 8.08 -10.40
N GLU A 26 0.82 9.22 -10.57
CA GLU A 26 0.66 9.92 -11.86
C GLU A 26 1.42 11.25 -11.96
N GLY A 27 2.10 11.67 -10.88
CA GLY A 27 2.70 13.00 -10.79
C GLY A 27 4.22 13.03 -10.92
N ALA A 28 4.79 14.24 -10.97
CA ALA A 28 6.24 14.44 -10.89
C ALA A 28 6.87 14.01 -9.54
N ASN A 29 6.02 13.69 -8.56
CA ASN A 29 6.39 13.33 -7.20
C ASN A 29 6.23 11.82 -6.91
N VAL A 30 6.30 10.94 -7.92
CA VAL A 30 6.17 9.47 -7.76
C VAL A 30 6.98 8.93 -6.58
N GLN A 31 8.20 9.43 -6.34
CA GLN A 31 9.05 8.97 -5.23
C GLN A 31 8.47 9.23 -3.82
N LYS A 32 7.39 10.01 -3.69
CA LYS A 32 6.65 10.25 -2.45
C LYS A 32 5.47 9.29 -2.25
N ALA A 33 5.18 8.42 -3.22
CA ALA A 33 4.11 7.44 -3.07
C ALA A 33 4.48 6.46 -1.95
N GLU A 34 3.69 6.47 -0.88
CA GLU A 34 3.86 5.61 0.29
C GLU A 34 2.63 4.74 0.46
N LEU A 35 2.87 3.48 0.79
CA LEU A 35 1.83 2.49 0.99
C LEU A 35 2.13 1.68 2.24
N ASP A 36 1.20 1.70 3.19
CA ASP A 36 1.33 0.97 4.45
C ASP A 36 0.73 -0.43 4.31
N LEU A 37 1.48 -1.45 4.75
CA LEU A 37 1.04 -2.83 4.75
C LEU A 37 -0.25 -3.04 5.55
N THR A 38 -0.42 -2.34 6.68
CA THR A 38 -1.61 -2.44 7.52
C THR A 38 -2.88 -2.03 6.77
N ILE A 39 -2.78 -1.03 5.90
CA ILE A 39 -3.89 -0.58 5.04
C ILE A 39 -4.22 -1.65 4.01
N ILE A 40 -3.20 -2.29 3.42
CA ILE A 40 -3.38 -3.35 2.43
C ILE A 40 -4.03 -4.59 3.06
N ASP A 41 -3.56 -5.01 4.23
CA ASP A 41 -4.11 -6.15 4.95
C ASP A 41 -5.56 -5.91 5.38
N GLU A 42 -5.87 -4.70 5.85
CA GLU A 42 -7.24 -4.33 6.23
C GLU A 42 -8.16 -4.28 5.00
N LEU A 43 -7.71 -3.64 3.91
CA LEU A 43 -8.48 -3.58 2.67
C LEU A 43 -8.75 -4.99 2.12
N GLY A 44 -7.74 -5.86 2.09
CA GLY A 44 -7.90 -7.25 1.66
C GLY A 44 -8.90 -8.01 2.53
N SER A 45 -8.88 -7.81 3.84
CA SER A 45 -9.84 -8.43 4.77
C SER A 45 -11.28 -7.98 4.52
N LEU A 46 -11.49 -6.67 4.30
CA LEU A 46 -12.82 -6.11 4.02
C LEU A 46 -13.36 -6.57 2.66
N LEU A 47 -12.51 -6.59 1.63
CA LEU A 47 -12.92 -7.04 0.30
C LEU A 47 -13.23 -8.55 0.27
N ASN A 48 -12.48 -9.37 1.02
CA ASN A 48 -12.79 -10.79 1.19
C ASN A 48 -14.13 -11.00 1.90
N TYR A 49 -14.40 -10.24 2.97
CA TYR A 49 -15.69 -10.28 3.65
C TYR A 49 -16.86 -9.95 2.69
N LEU A 50 -16.70 -8.93 1.85
CA LEU A 50 -17.71 -8.53 0.86
C LEU A 50 -17.85 -9.56 -0.28
N TYR A 51 -16.76 -10.24 -0.64
CA TYR A 51 -16.75 -11.33 -1.61
C TYR A 51 -17.53 -12.55 -1.10
N GLU A 52 -17.30 -12.96 0.15
CA GLU A 52 -17.98 -14.13 0.77
C GLU A 52 -19.49 -13.96 0.91
N LEU A 53 -19.98 -12.72 0.96
CA LEU A 53 -21.40 -12.42 1.09
C LEU A 53 -22.16 -12.38 -0.25
N ASP A 54 -21.46 -12.51 -1.39
CA ASP A 54 -22.02 -12.55 -2.74
C ASP A 54 -22.97 -11.37 -3.07
N VAL A 55 -22.69 -10.19 -2.49
CA VAL A 55 -23.55 -8.99 -2.62
C VAL A 55 -23.09 -8.03 -3.72
N HIS A 56 -21.88 -8.21 -4.25
CA HIS A 56 -21.22 -7.26 -5.15
C HIS A 56 -20.60 -7.96 -6.38
N ASP A 57 -20.05 -7.19 -7.31
CA ASP A 57 -19.42 -7.72 -8.52
C ASP A 57 -18.21 -8.60 -8.18
N GLU A 58 -18.43 -9.92 -8.21
CA GLU A 58 -17.47 -10.95 -7.84
C GLU A 58 -16.17 -10.84 -8.66
N ALA A 59 -16.30 -10.57 -9.97
CA ALA A 59 -15.15 -10.47 -10.87
C ALA A 59 -14.29 -9.24 -10.52
N LEU A 60 -14.92 -8.12 -10.18
CA LEU A 60 -14.24 -6.91 -9.77
C LEU A 60 -13.52 -7.10 -8.43
N LEU A 61 -14.21 -7.64 -7.43
CA LEU A 61 -13.62 -7.92 -6.11
C LEU A 61 -12.42 -8.87 -6.21
N ARG A 62 -12.56 -9.95 -6.97
CA ARG A 62 -11.48 -10.90 -7.21
C ARG A 62 -10.29 -10.26 -7.92
N SER A 63 -10.53 -9.37 -8.88
CA SER A 63 -9.47 -8.63 -9.57
C SER A 63 -8.66 -7.78 -8.61
N ILE A 64 -9.33 -7.10 -7.65
CA ILE A 64 -8.67 -6.26 -6.65
C ILE A 64 -7.89 -7.15 -5.66
N LEU A 65 -8.53 -8.18 -5.11
CA LEU A 65 -7.92 -9.11 -4.15
C LEU A 65 -6.64 -9.73 -4.70
N ASN A 66 -6.66 -10.22 -5.95
CA ASN A 66 -5.48 -10.81 -6.60
C ASN A 66 -4.27 -9.85 -6.67
N LYS A 67 -4.47 -8.52 -6.60
CA LYS A 67 -3.36 -7.54 -6.62
C LYS A 67 -2.78 -7.28 -5.23
N LEU A 68 -3.55 -7.60 -4.18
CA LEU A 68 -3.16 -7.42 -2.78
C LEU A 68 -2.48 -8.68 -2.21
N GLU A 69 -2.45 -9.78 -2.95
CA GLU A 69 -1.86 -11.04 -2.49
C GLU A 69 -0.35 -10.94 -2.22
N TYR A 70 0.12 -11.79 -1.31
CA TYR A 70 1.55 -11.96 -1.04
C TYR A 70 2.34 -12.26 -2.32
N GLY A 71 3.45 -11.56 -2.51
CA GLY A 71 4.32 -11.69 -3.69
C GLY A 71 3.83 -10.92 -4.92
N GLN A 72 2.74 -10.17 -4.81
CA GLN A 72 2.34 -9.21 -5.82
C GLN A 72 3.10 -7.89 -5.65
N PRO A 73 3.30 -7.13 -6.74
CA PRO A 73 4.07 -5.88 -6.69
C PRO A 73 3.58 -4.84 -5.68
N ILE A 74 2.26 -4.76 -5.43
CA ILE A 74 1.68 -3.84 -4.43
C ILE A 74 2.06 -4.29 -3.02
N TYR A 75 1.97 -5.58 -2.73
CA TYR A 75 2.33 -6.15 -1.43
C TYR A 75 3.83 -5.99 -1.16
N ASP A 76 4.67 -6.29 -2.15
CA ASP A 76 6.13 -6.13 -2.04
C ASP A 76 6.53 -4.66 -1.75
N LEU A 77 5.83 -3.70 -2.36
CA LEU A 77 6.04 -2.27 -2.10
C LEU A 77 5.65 -1.92 -0.66
N ALA A 78 4.49 -2.37 -0.19
CA ALA A 78 3.99 -2.06 1.15
C ALA A 78 4.81 -2.71 2.27
N MET A 79 5.43 -3.86 2.00
CA MET A 79 6.27 -4.57 2.94
C MET A 79 7.67 -3.92 3.10
N LEU A 80 8.08 -3.07 2.16
CA LEU A 80 9.39 -2.44 2.19
C LEU A 80 9.48 -1.43 3.33
N ASN A 81 10.29 -1.75 4.34
CA ASN A 81 10.54 -0.87 5.48
C ASN A 81 11.98 -0.32 5.46
N PRO A 82 12.20 0.92 5.91
CA PRO A 82 13.54 1.44 6.11
C PRO A 82 14.27 0.64 7.19
N ILE A 83 15.55 0.32 6.94
CA ILE A 83 16.40 -0.38 7.90
C ILE A 83 16.85 0.63 8.96
N SER A 84 16.47 0.40 10.22
CA SER A 84 16.92 1.19 11.38
C SER A 84 18.11 0.52 12.07
N LEU A 85 19.03 1.33 12.61
CA LEU A 85 20.14 0.88 13.46
C LEU A 85 19.85 1.06 14.97
N GLU A 86 18.64 1.51 15.33
CA GLU A 86 18.20 1.67 16.72
C GLU A 86 18.38 0.37 17.52
N GLY A 87 18.92 0.47 18.74
CA GLY A 87 19.20 -0.69 19.60
C GLY A 87 20.61 -1.29 19.49
N ASN A 88 21.49 -0.80 18.61
CA ASN A 88 22.93 -1.16 18.58
C ASN A 88 23.83 -0.16 19.34
N GLU A 89 23.23 0.69 20.18
CA GLU A 89 23.83 1.90 20.75
C GLU A 89 25.02 1.64 21.69
N GLU A 90 25.04 0.51 22.40
CA GLU A 90 26.05 0.19 23.43
C GLU A 90 27.49 0.01 22.90
N LYS A 91 27.71 0.04 21.58
CA LYS A 91 29.06 -0.03 20.96
C LYS A 91 29.45 1.22 20.17
N ILE A 92 28.60 2.25 20.08
CA ILE A 92 28.66 3.26 19.00
C ILE A 92 29.17 4.65 19.45
N ASP A 93 29.46 4.88 20.72
CA ASP A 93 29.99 6.19 21.17
C ASP A 93 31.39 6.54 20.61
N VAL A 94 32.15 5.55 20.10
CA VAL A 94 33.49 5.76 19.52
C VAL A 94 33.46 5.91 17.99
N LEU A 95 32.33 5.65 17.33
CA LEU A 95 32.22 5.50 15.86
C LEU A 95 31.01 6.26 15.28
N TYR A 96 30.71 7.43 15.83
CA TYR A 96 29.57 8.24 15.40
C TYR A 96 29.61 8.58 13.89
N GLU A 97 30.78 8.91 13.35
CA GLU A 97 30.92 9.20 11.92
C GLU A 97 30.64 7.97 11.04
N GLU A 98 31.08 6.79 11.46
CA GLU A 98 30.78 5.52 10.79
C GLU A 98 29.30 5.18 10.90
N LYS A 99 28.65 5.40 12.04
CA LYS A 99 27.20 5.27 12.20
C LYS A 99 26.48 6.12 11.15
N VAL A 100 26.79 7.41 11.08
CA VAL A 100 26.16 8.35 10.13
C VAL A 100 26.41 7.92 8.68
N LYS A 101 27.62 7.44 8.35
CA LYS A 101 27.92 6.90 7.01
C LYS A 101 27.05 5.68 6.68
N VAL A 102 26.93 4.73 7.62
CA VAL A 102 26.14 3.51 7.44
C VAL A 102 24.65 3.85 7.32
N GLU A 103 24.11 4.71 8.17
CA GLU A 103 22.70 5.16 8.08
C GLU A 103 22.40 5.79 6.74
N LYS A 104 23.30 6.65 6.24
CA LYS A 104 23.15 7.25 4.91
C LYS A 104 23.16 6.19 3.80
N MET A 105 24.06 5.22 3.86
CA MET A 105 24.11 4.12 2.87
C MET A 105 22.85 3.24 2.91
N LEU A 106 22.34 2.94 4.11
CA LEU A 106 21.10 2.18 4.30
C LEU A 106 19.90 2.94 3.72
N PHE A 107 19.82 4.24 3.98
CA PHE A 107 18.76 5.10 3.44
C PHE A 107 18.81 5.21 1.92
N GLU A 108 20.00 5.37 1.33
CA GLU A 108 20.17 5.38 -0.13
C GLU A 108 19.80 4.03 -0.76
N SER A 109 20.15 2.92 -0.12
CA SER A 109 19.77 1.58 -0.55
C SER A 109 18.24 1.40 -0.50
N TYR A 110 17.61 1.80 0.61
CA TYR A 110 16.15 1.79 0.76
C TYR A 110 15.48 2.59 -0.36
N LYS A 111 15.91 3.83 -0.61
CA LYS A 111 15.35 4.67 -1.68
C LYS A 111 15.41 4.01 -3.06
N LYS A 112 16.55 3.40 -3.40
CA LYS A 112 16.72 2.70 -4.69
C LYS A 112 15.79 1.48 -4.80
N GLN A 113 15.63 0.73 -3.71
CA GLN A 113 14.71 -0.42 -3.67
C GLN A 113 13.26 0.03 -3.78
N HIS A 114 12.89 1.07 -3.03
CA HIS A 114 11.57 1.69 -3.07
C HIS A 114 11.21 2.14 -4.48
N GLU A 115 12.10 2.90 -5.14
CA GLU A 115 11.88 3.34 -6.51
C GLU A 115 11.69 2.17 -7.49
N LYS A 116 12.51 1.11 -7.36
CA LYS A 116 12.40 -0.10 -8.19
C LYS A 116 11.08 -0.84 -7.97
N LEU A 117 10.66 -1.00 -6.72
CA LEU A 117 9.39 -1.68 -6.39
C LEU A 117 8.20 -0.84 -6.83
N LEU A 118 8.26 0.47 -6.64
CA LEU A 118 7.23 1.39 -7.08
C LEU A 118 7.04 1.37 -8.60
N GLN A 119 8.14 1.34 -9.37
CA GLN A 119 8.06 1.18 -10.83
C GLN A 119 7.35 -0.11 -11.24
N LYS A 120 7.57 -1.21 -10.52
CA LYS A 120 6.88 -2.48 -10.76
C LYS A 120 5.41 -2.43 -10.33
N ALA A 121 5.11 -1.81 -9.20
CA ALA A 121 3.76 -1.72 -8.64
C ALA A 121 2.87 -0.74 -9.39
N MET A 122 3.44 0.28 -10.03
CA MET A 122 2.74 1.37 -10.70
C MET A 122 1.57 0.95 -11.61
N PRO A 123 1.72 0.04 -12.59
CA PRO A 123 0.59 -0.38 -13.42
C PRO A 123 -0.52 -1.04 -12.58
N HIS A 124 -0.17 -1.83 -11.57
CA HIS A 124 -1.11 -2.48 -10.68
C HIS A 124 -1.83 -1.48 -9.77
N LEU A 125 -1.12 -0.46 -9.26
CA LEU A 125 -1.68 0.61 -8.44
C LEU A 125 -2.71 1.43 -9.23
N LYS A 126 -2.40 1.78 -10.48
CA LYS A 126 -3.33 2.50 -11.37
C LYS A 126 -4.60 1.68 -11.62
N GLN A 127 -4.42 0.40 -11.94
CA GLN A 127 -5.56 -0.48 -12.17
C GLN A 127 -6.40 -0.65 -10.90
N MET A 128 -5.75 -0.83 -9.74
CA MET A 128 -6.42 -0.94 -8.45
C MET A 128 -7.21 0.33 -8.11
N GLN A 129 -6.67 1.52 -8.40
CA GLN A 129 -7.39 2.77 -8.21
C GLN A 129 -8.68 2.81 -9.03
N CYS A 130 -8.61 2.48 -10.33
CA CYS A 130 -9.79 2.45 -11.19
C CYS A 130 -10.83 1.41 -10.72
N GLU A 131 -10.37 0.22 -10.34
CA GLU A 131 -11.26 -0.86 -9.88
C GLU A 131 -11.93 -0.53 -8.55
N LEU A 132 -11.21 0.06 -7.59
CA LEU A 132 -11.78 0.52 -6.32
C LEU A 132 -12.77 1.67 -6.51
N GLN A 133 -12.46 2.64 -7.38
CA GLN A 133 -13.41 3.70 -7.74
C GLN A 133 -14.69 3.13 -8.35
N ALA A 134 -14.57 2.21 -9.30
CA ALA A 134 -15.71 1.55 -9.93
C ALA A 134 -16.53 0.77 -8.90
N PHE A 135 -15.86 0.04 -8.01
CA PHE A 135 -16.50 -0.72 -6.93
C PHE A 135 -17.33 0.19 -6.02
N LEU A 136 -16.72 1.28 -5.51
CA LEU A 136 -17.40 2.23 -4.63
C LEU A 136 -18.56 2.96 -5.33
N TYR A 137 -18.41 3.28 -6.62
CA TYR A 137 -19.49 3.87 -7.41
C TYR A 137 -20.68 2.91 -7.58
N ILE A 138 -20.42 1.64 -7.94
CA ILE A 138 -21.49 0.63 -8.08
C ILE A 138 -22.23 0.43 -6.75
N CYS A 139 -21.51 0.43 -5.64
CA CYS A 139 -22.10 0.26 -4.31
C CYS A 139 -22.95 1.47 -3.89
N SER A 140 -22.52 2.70 -4.20
CA SER A 140 -23.27 3.91 -3.85
C SER A 140 -24.53 4.11 -4.70
N VAL A 141 -24.57 3.60 -5.94
CA VAL A 141 -25.77 3.66 -6.81
C VAL A 141 -26.82 2.59 -6.45
N LYS A 142 -26.40 1.51 -5.78
CA LYS A 142 -27.29 0.39 -5.38
C LYS A 142 -27.89 0.53 -3.96
N GLN A 143 -27.48 1.55 -3.20
CA GLN A 143 -28.08 1.93 -1.91
C GLN A 143 -29.35 2.77 -2.13
#